data_AF-A0A7C3B155-F1
#
_entry.id   AF-A0A7C3B155-F1
#
_cell.length_a   1.000
_cell.length_b   1.000
_cell.length_c   1.000
_cell.angle_alpha   90.00
_cell.angle_beta   90.00
_cell.angle_gamma   90.00
#
_symmetry.space_group_name_H-M   'P 1'
#
loop_
_entity.id
_entity.type
_entity.pdbx_description
1 polymer ?
#
loop_
_entity_poly.entity_id
_entity_poly.type
_entity_poly.pdbx_seq_one_letter_code
_entity_poly.pdbx_strand_id
1 'polypeptide(L)' 'MLRNLKELSAALANMSQETYQHHVSKDRNDFSTWIRDVIGDVTLANQLQKVTSQAGAISRVTERIRLLGQKI' A
#
# COMPACT_ATOMS: atom_id res chain seq x y z
N MET A 1 6.00 2.25 13.53
CA MET A 1 5.28 1.11 12.93
C MET A 1 3.92 1.60 12.47
N LEU A 2 3.53 1.28 11.23
CA LEU A 2 2.24 1.69 10.66
C LEU A 2 1.10 0.87 11.29
N ARG A 3 -0.07 1.48 11.49
CA ARG A 3 -1.23 0.84 12.14
C ARG A 3 -2.45 0.70 11.23
N ASN A 4 -2.53 1.49 10.16
CA ASN A 4 -3.70 1.54 9.29
C ASN A 4 -3.35 2.05 7.89
N LEU A 5 -4.32 1.97 6.97
CA LEU A 5 -4.15 2.37 5.58
C LEU A 5 -3.90 3.88 5.40
N LYS A 6 -4.42 4.74 6.28
CA LYS A 6 -4.19 6.19 6.20
C LYS A 6 -2.74 6.54 6.50
N GLU A 7 -2.17 5.95 7.55
CA GLU A 7 -0.74 6.06 7.87
C GLU A 7 0.14 5.51 6.75
N LEU A 8 -0.21 4.35 6.17
CA LEU A 8 0.51 3.83 5.01
C LEU A 8 0.46 4.78 3.83
N SER A 9 -0.71 5.35 3.50
CA SER A 9 -0.85 6.32 2.41
C SER A 9 0.02 7.55 2.62
N ALA A 10 0.06 8.07 3.84
CA ALA A 10 0.91 9.20 4.19
C ALA A 10 2.40 8.84 4.11
N ALA A 11 2.79 7.66 4.57
CA ALA A 11 4.17 7.18 4.46
C ALA A 11 4.60 7.02 3.00
N LEU A 12 3.75 6.42 2.15
CA LEU A 12 4.00 6.27 0.72
C LEU A 12 4.13 7.63 0.01
N ALA A 13 3.36 8.64 0.40
CA ALA A 13 3.46 9.98 -0.20
C ALA A 13 4.73 10.75 0.22
N ASN A 14 5.26 10.50 1.42
CA ASN A 14 6.39 11.24 1.97
C ASN A 14 7.74 10.53 1.82
N MET A 15 7.77 9.23 1.53
CA MET A 15 9.04 8.50 1.36
C MET A 15 9.71 8.83 0.02
N SER A 16 11.04 8.78 -0.01
CA SER A 16 11.80 8.91 -1.25
C SER A 16 11.58 7.71 -2.17
N GLN A 17 11.82 7.91 -3.46
CA GLN A 17 11.76 6.83 -4.45
C GLN A 17 12.75 5.70 -4.15
N GLU A 18 13.93 6.04 -3.60
CA GLU A 18 14.94 5.07 -3.15
C GLU A 18 14.41 4.21 -2.00
N THR A 19 13.87 4.83 -0.95
CA THR A 19 13.23 4.11 0.17
C THR A 19 12.12 3.19 -0.32
N TYR A 20 11.30 3.64 -1.28
CA TYR A 20 10.26 2.79 -1.87
C TYR A 20 10.86 1.56 -2.58
N GLN A 21 11.93 1.74 -3.36
CA GLN A 21 12.59 0.64 -4.10
C GLN A 21 13.28 -0.38 -3.17
N HIS A 22 13.67 0.02 -1.95
CA HIS A 22 14.13 -0.93 -0.95
C HIS A 22 13.03 -1.90 -0.48
N HIS A 23 11.77 -1.46 -0.49
CA HIS A 23 10.62 -2.26 -0.07
C HIS A 23 9.90 -2.98 -1.22
N VAL A 24 10.09 -2.50 -2.45
CA VAL A 24 9.39 -3.01 -3.63
C VAL A 24 10.38 -3.33 -4.74
N SER A 25 10.40 -4.60 -5.14
CA SER A 25 11.15 -5.14 -6.28
C SER A 25 10.20 -5.89 -7.22
N LYS A 26 10.76 -6.55 -8.25
CA LYS A 26 9.97 -7.40 -9.16
C LYS A 26 9.32 -8.59 -8.46
N ASP A 27 9.98 -9.12 -7.42
CA ASP A 27 9.59 -10.37 -6.76
C ASP A 27 8.96 -10.13 -5.37
N ARG A 28 9.14 -8.91 -4.81
CA ARG A 28 8.72 -8.58 -3.43
C ARG A 28 8.01 -7.24 -3.38
N ASN A 29 6.96 -7.17 -2.56
CA ASN A 29 6.36 -5.91 -2.16
C ASN A 29 6.01 -5.98 -0.67
N ASP A 30 6.82 -5.36 0.18
CA ASP A 30 6.66 -5.43 1.64
C ASP A 30 5.33 -4.82 2.10
N PHE A 31 4.82 -3.81 1.37
CA PHE A 31 3.53 -3.17 1.68
C PHE A 31 2.36 -4.11 1.39
N SER A 32 2.44 -4.88 0.30
CA SER A 32 1.47 -5.93 -0.03
C SER A 32 1.40 -6.99 1.07
N THR A 33 2.56 -7.49 1.51
CA THR A 33 2.66 -8.45 2.62
C THR A 33 2.09 -7.87 3.91
N TRP A 34 2.49 -6.65 4.28
CA TRP A 34 1.99 -5.99 5.49
C TRP A 34 0.47 -5.79 5.45
N ILE A 35 -0.10 -5.36 4.32
CA ILE A 35 -1.56 -5.20 4.18
C ILE A 35 -2.28 -6.54 4.34
N ARG A 36 -1.73 -7.63 3.79
CA ARG A 36 -2.32 -8.96 3.95
C ARG A 36 -2.28 -9.41 5.40
N ASP A 37 -1.11 -9.36 6.02
CA ASP A 37 -0.86 -10.06 7.27
C ASP A 37 -1.25 -9.24 8.49
N VAL A 38 -1.23 -7.90 8.40
CA VAL A 38 -1.56 -6.99 9.50
C VAL A 38 -2.94 -6.37 9.35
N ILE A 39 -3.32 -5.93 8.15
CA ILE A 39 -4.61 -5.29 7.91
C ILE A 39 -5.69 -6.31 7.53
N GLY A 40 -5.31 -7.46 6.94
CA GLY A 40 -6.25 -8.48 6.47
C GLY A 40 -6.93 -8.15 5.14
N ASP A 41 -6.56 -7.05 4.47
CA ASP A 41 -7.17 -6.66 3.20
C ASP A 41 -6.52 -7.38 2.01
N VAL A 42 -6.88 -8.65 1.86
CA VAL A 42 -6.37 -9.54 0.80
C VAL A 42 -6.58 -8.96 -0.60
N THR A 43 -7.68 -8.24 -0.82
CA THR A 43 -7.98 -7.60 -2.11
C THR A 43 -6.97 -6.51 -2.43
N LEU A 44 -6.72 -5.59 -1.50
CA LEU A 44 -5.73 -4.53 -1.70
C LEU A 44 -4.31 -5.11 -1.78
N ALA A 45 -3.97 -6.10 -0.96
CA ALA A 45 -2.67 -6.77 -1.02
C ALA A 45 -2.41 -7.36 -2.42
N ASN A 46 -3.36 -8.13 -2.96
CA ASN A 46 -3.26 -8.70 -4.32
C ASN A 46 -3.10 -7.62 -5.41
N GLN A 47 -3.73 -6.46 -5.23
CA GLN A 47 -3.59 -5.35 -6.15
C GLN A 47 -2.19 -4.73 -6.08
N LEU A 48 -1.66 -4.52 -4.87
CA LEU A 48 -0.33 -3.94 -4.67
C LEU A 48 0.81 -4.86 -5.10
N GLN A 49 0.63 -6.18 -5.00
CA GLN A 49 1.62 -7.14 -5.51
C GLN A 49 1.95 -6.92 -6.99
N LYS A 50 0.99 -6.40 -7.78
CA LYS A 50 1.15 -6.14 -9.22
C LYS A 50 1.64 -4.73 -9.54
N VAL A 51 1.82 -3.88 -8.52
CA VAL A 51 2.16 -2.46 -8.68
C VAL A 51 3.60 -2.24 -8.26
N THR A 52 4.42 -1.84 -9.21
CA THR A 52 5.86 -1.59 -9.01
C THR A 52 6.20 -0.11 -8.82
N SER A 53 5.27 0.80 -9.10
CA SER A 53 5.49 2.24 -8.95
C SER A 53 4.89 2.78 -7.65
N GLN A 54 5.61 3.71 -7.01
CA GLN A 54 5.18 4.37 -5.77
C GLN A 54 3.85 5.12 -5.98
N ALA A 55 3.72 5.88 -7.07
CA ALA A 55 2.50 6.58 -7.42
C ALA A 55 1.31 5.63 -7.63
N GLY A 56 1.54 4.47 -8.26
CA GLY A 56 0.53 3.44 -8.41
C GLY A 56 0.08 2.89 -7.05
N ALA A 57 1.01 2.66 -6.13
CA ALA A 57 0.70 2.16 -4.79
C ALA A 57 -0.13 3.18 -4.01
N ILE A 58 0.23 4.47 -4.03
CA ILE A 58 -0.53 5.56 -3.43
C ILE A 58 -1.96 5.59 -3.97
N SER A 59 -2.12 5.48 -5.29
CA SER A 59 -3.43 5.49 -5.95
C SER A 59 -4.31 4.34 -5.46
N ARG A 60 -3.79 3.11 -5.41
CA ARG A 60 -4.56 1.94 -4.95
C ARG A 60 -4.93 2.02 -3.47
N VAL A 61 -4.01 2.46 -2.61
CA VAL A 61 -4.29 2.63 -1.18
C VAL A 61 -5.33 3.72 -0.95
N THR A 62 -5.20 4.87 -1.61
CA THR A 62 -6.15 5.99 -1.50
C THR A 62 -7.55 5.59 -1.96
N GLU A 63 -7.65 4.92 -3.11
CA GLU A 63 -8.94 4.46 -3.63
C GLU A 63 -9.59 3.45 -2.69
N ARG A 64 -8.79 2.55 -2.09
CA ARG A 64 -9.32 1.59 -1.12
C ARG A 64 -9.87 2.27 0.12
N ILE A 65 -9.16 3.27 0.66
CA ILE A 65 -9.63 4.09 1.80
C ILE A 65 -10.97 4.76 1.46
N ARG A 66 -11.08 5.34 0.26
CA ARG A 66 -12.32 5.98 -0.21
C ARG A 66 -13.48 5.00 -0.27
N LEU A 67 -13.28 3.82 -0.85
CA LEU A 67 -14.31 2.78 -0.96
C LEU A 67 -14.78 2.25 0.41
N LEU A 68 -13.88 2.15 1.38
CA LEU A 68 -14.24 1.74 2.75
C LEU A 68 -15.00 2.84 3.49
N GLY A 69 -14.67 4.12 3.26
CA GLY A 69 -15.36 5.25 3.86
C GLY A 69 -16.76 5.54 3.28
N GLN A 70 -17.05 5.06 2.07
CA GLN A 70 -18.37 5.18 1.44
C GLN A 70 -19.35 4.07 1.82
N LYS A 71 -18.91 3.04 2.54
CA LYS A 71 -19.75 1.91 2.99
C LYS A 71 -20.52 2.21 4.29
N ILE A 72 -20.94 3.45 4.49
CA ILE A 72 -21.71 3.89 5.67
C ILE A 72 -23.13 4.21 5.23
#